data_AF-A0A085LV45-F1
#
_entry.id   AF-A0A085LV45-F1
#
_cell.length_a   1.000
_cell.length_b   1.000
_cell.length_c   1.000
_cell.angle_alpha   90.00
_cell.angle_beta   90.00
_cell.angle_gamma   90.00
#
_symmetry.space_group_name_H-M   'P 1'
#
loop_
_entity.id
_entity.type
_entity.pdbx_description
1 polymer ?
#
loop_
_entity_poly.entity_id
_entity_poly.type
_entity_poly.pdbx_seq_one_letter_code
_entity_poly.pdbx_strand_id
1 'polypeptide(L)'
;MPRKDTGAVDSPPKGCASRYGIERFQFDKPSTWPDWLEYFNRYLVSARLTMADDDSRINELILCMGPPSNAIFQRCTLTAEEKKTYEKVTKMFSDHFRVARNIVYELARLHRTVQREGEPVDSFINAVFAQAENCDLDNLKMSIKDLLTQSQLIAGMANRKLAAELQMDPSITLEQVVQRLRLDENIASQQAMIHEASHAADAGDKVDFAVILKGAPAPPCGPWKISGGRWKPKGQ
;
A
#
# COMPACT_ATOMS: atom_id res chain seq x y z
N MET A 1 -57.09 -29.83 32.82
CA MET A 1 -55.92 -28.93 32.96
C MET A 1 -54.95 -29.26 31.84
N PRO A 2 -54.59 -28.32 30.94
CA PRO A 2 -53.66 -28.60 29.87
C PRO A 2 -52.21 -28.43 30.37
N ARG A 3 -51.36 -29.39 30.04
CA ARG A 3 -49.92 -29.35 30.26
C ARG A 3 -49.32 -28.21 29.43
N LYS A 4 -48.57 -27.32 30.07
CA LYS A 4 -47.70 -26.36 29.38
C LYS A 4 -46.44 -27.10 28.97
N ASP A 5 -46.35 -27.44 27.69
CA ASP A 5 -45.08 -27.75 27.05
C ASP A 5 -44.30 -26.45 26.91
N THR A 6 -43.37 -26.20 27.84
CA THR A 6 -42.34 -25.17 27.67
C THR A 6 -41.31 -25.73 26.71
N GLY A 7 -41.48 -25.47 25.43
CA GLY A 7 -40.44 -25.66 24.42
C GLY A 7 -39.22 -24.82 24.82
N ALA A 8 -38.19 -25.49 25.32
CA ALA A 8 -36.86 -24.93 25.39
C ALA A 8 -36.44 -24.62 23.95
N VAL A 9 -36.39 -23.33 23.61
CA VAL A 9 -35.73 -22.88 22.39
C VAL A 9 -34.26 -23.17 22.58
N ASP A 10 -33.81 -24.28 21.99
CA ASP A 10 -32.40 -24.65 21.85
C ASP A 10 -31.69 -23.51 21.11
N SER A 11 -31.19 -22.56 21.89
CA SER A 11 -30.24 -21.59 21.38
C SER A 11 -28.95 -22.36 21.09
N PRO A 12 -28.38 -22.25 19.89
CA PRO A 12 -27.16 -22.97 19.53
C PRO A 12 -26.08 -22.69 20.58
N PRO A 13 -25.28 -23.70 20.97
CA PRO A 13 -24.27 -23.54 22.00
C PRO A 13 -23.41 -22.33 21.66
N LYS A 14 -23.45 -21.34 22.55
CA LYS A 14 -22.63 -20.13 22.42
C LYS A 14 -21.18 -20.58 22.44
N GLY A 15 -20.52 -20.57 21.27
CA GLY A 15 -19.12 -20.98 21.15
C GLY A 15 -18.18 -20.13 22.02
N CYS A 16 -16.90 -20.53 22.07
CA CYS A 16 -15.80 -19.88 22.81
C CYS A 16 -15.91 -18.34 22.93
N ALA A 17 -16.28 -17.64 21.85
CA ALA A 17 -16.48 -16.19 21.79
C ALA A 17 -17.39 -15.61 22.89
N SER A 18 -18.32 -16.40 23.45
CA SER A 18 -19.26 -15.92 24.47
C SER A 18 -18.83 -16.15 25.91
N ARG A 19 -17.89 -17.07 26.20
CA ARG A 19 -17.56 -17.42 27.60
C ARG A 19 -16.63 -16.42 28.28
N TYR A 20 -15.75 -15.77 27.51
CA TYR A 20 -14.77 -14.81 28.01
C TYR A 20 -14.67 -13.52 27.19
N GLY A 21 -15.61 -13.28 26.26
CA GLY A 21 -15.65 -12.05 25.47
C GLY A 21 -14.50 -11.89 24.48
N ILE A 22 -13.85 -12.99 24.08
CA ILE A 22 -12.85 -12.94 23.02
C ILE A 22 -13.56 -12.70 21.70
N GLU A 23 -13.26 -11.56 21.09
CA GLU A 23 -13.70 -11.27 19.74
C GLU A 23 -13.09 -12.29 18.78
N ARG A 24 -13.89 -12.72 17.81
CA ARG A 24 -13.42 -13.62 16.75
C ARG A 24 -12.31 -12.95 15.96
N PHE A 25 -11.32 -13.75 15.53
CA PHE A 25 -10.26 -13.26 14.66
C PHE A 25 -10.81 -12.70 13.35
N GLN A 26 -10.31 -11.52 12.95
CA GLN A 26 -10.70 -10.81 11.73
C GLN A 26 -9.78 -11.21 10.57
N PHE A 27 -10.22 -12.16 9.73
CA PHE A 27 -9.44 -12.68 8.60
C PHE A 27 -9.16 -11.65 7.50
N ASP A 28 -9.92 -10.55 7.46
CA ASP A 28 -9.69 -9.37 6.60
C ASP A 28 -8.54 -8.49 7.10
N LYS A 29 -8.10 -8.67 8.35
CA LYS A 29 -6.96 -7.94 8.97
C LYS A 29 -5.92 -8.92 9.53
N PRO A 30 -5.26 -9.71 8.67
CA PRO A 30 -4.27 -10.71 9.07
C PRO A 30 -3.09 -10.15 9.89
N SER A 31 -2.77 -8.86 9.76
CA SER A 31 -1.74 -8.18 10.57
C SER A 31 -2.03 -8.15 12.07
N THR A 32 -3.30 -8.28 12.48
CA THR A 32 -3.71 -8.32 13.91
C THR A 32 -3.51 -9.68 14.57
N TRP A 33 -3.05 -10.68 13.81
CA TRP A 33 -2.83 -12.04 14.30
C TRP A 33 -1.93 -12.11 15.55
N PRO A 34 -0.79 -11.40 15.65
CA PRO A 34 0.08 -11.49 16.82
C PRO A 34 -0.64 -11.06 18.11
N ASP A 35 -1.31 -9.91 18.08
CA ASP A 35 -2.04 -9.37 19.24
C ASP A 35 -3.21 -10.28 19.62
N TRP A 36 -3.94 -10.77 18.61
CA TRP A 36 -5.06 -11.69 18.84
C TRP A 36 -4.59 -13.02 19.44
N LEU A 37 -3.47 -13.58 18.94
CA LEU A 37 -2.90 -14.82 19.45
C LEU A 37 -2.38 -14.64 20.88
N GLU A 38 -1.77 -13.50 21.21
CA GLU A 38 -1.37 -13.19 22.59
C GLU A 38 -2.59 -13.14 23.51
N TYR A 39 -3.65 -12.45 23.10
CA TYR A 39 -4.89 -12.36 23.85
C TYR A 39 -5.56 -13.73 24.03
N PHE A 40 -5.56 -14.56 22.98
CA PHE A 40 -6.03 -15.94 23.03
C PHE A 40 -5.20 -16.80 24.00
N ASN A 41 -3.87 -16.66 24.02
CA ASN A 41 -3.01 -17.37 24.98
C ASN A 41 -3.31 -16.94 26.43
N ARG A 42 -3.58 -15.66 26.68
CA ARG A 42 -4.03 -15.17 28.00
C ARG A 42 -5.38 -15.79 28.40
N TYR A 43 -6.28 -15.99 27.45
CA TYR A 43 -7.52 -16.72 27.67
C TYR A 43 -7.29 -18.18 28.05
N LEU A 44 -6.40 -18.90 27.35
CA LEU A 44 -6.12 -20.29 27.70
C LEU A 44 -5.67 -20.42 29.16
N VAL A 45 -4.90 -19.45 29.65
CA VAL A 45 -4.48 -19.37 31.05
C VAL A 45 -5.70 -19.15 31.97
N SER A 46 -6.53 -18.15 31.67
CA SER A 46 -7.68 -17.79 32.53
C SER A 46 -8.75 -18.89 32.58
N ALA A 47 -8.99 -19.56 31.46
CA ALA A 47 -9.89 -20.70 31.35
C ALA A 47 -9.31 -22.01 31.89
N ARG A 48 -8.06 -22.00 32.39
CA ARG A 48 -7.31 -23.18 32.87
C ARG A 48 -7.13 -24.28 31.81
N LEU A 49 -7.18 -23.90 30.53
CA LEU A 49 -6.93 -24.78 29.38
C LEU A 49 -5.44 -24.98 29.10
N THR A 50 -4.56 -24.24 29.78
CA THR A 50 -3.11 -24.49 29.80
C THR A 50 -2.69 -25.79 30.47
N MET A 51 -3.61 -26.50 31.14
CA MET A 51 -3.39 -27.86 31.63
C MET A 51 -4.04 -28.91 30.72
N ALA A 52 -4.85 -28.49 29.74
CA ALA A 52 -5.43 -29.39 28.75
C ALA A 52 -4.36 -29.85 27.76
N ASP A 53 -4.62 -30.98 27.12
CA ASP A 53 -3.81 -31.52 26.05
C ASP A 53 -3.80 -30.60 24.81
N ASP A 54 -2.80 -30.77 23.94
CA ASP A 54 -2.64 -29.93 22.76
C ASP A 54 -3.83 -30.03 21.79
N ASP A 55 -4.47 -31.19 21.67
CA ASP A 55 -5.63 -31.36 20.78
C ASP A 55 -6.81 -30.50 21.27
N SER A 56 -7.08 -30.49 22.57
CA SER A 56 -8.07 -29.59 23.18
C SER A 56 -7.76 -28.11 22.91
N ARG A 57 -6.49 -27.68 23.01
CA ARG A 57 -6.09 -26.28 22.74
C ARG A 57 -6.22 -25.91 21.27
N ILE A 58 -5.87 -26.82 20.37
CA ILE A 58 -5.98 -26.64 18.92
C ILE A 58 -7.46 -26.54 18.52
N ASN A 59 -8.31 -27.41 19.05
CA ASN A 59 -9.75 -27.36 18.81
C ASN A 59 -10.35 -26.03 19.30
N GLU A 60 -9.96 -25.57 20.49
CA GLU A 60 -10.40 -24.28 21.01
C GLU A 60 -9.93 -23.13 20.11
N LEU A 61 -8.67 -23.13 19.68
CA LEU A 61 -8.13 -22.12 18.74
C LEU A 61 -8.97 -22.04 17.46
N ILE A 62 -9.23 -23.20 16.82
CA ILE A 62 -10.00 -23.28 15.58
C ILE A 62 -11.43 -22.76 15.81
N LEU A 63 -12.08 -23.15 16.90
CA LEU A 63 -13.45 -22.73 17.23
C LEU A 63 -13.56 -21.23 17.55
N CYS A 64 -12.60 -20.64 18.26
CA CYS A 64 -12.60 -19.21 18.58
C CYS A 64 -12.29 -18.36 17.33
N MET A 65 -11.46 -18.85 16.39
CA MET A 65 -11.25 -18.19 15.10
C MET A 65 -12.47 -18.34 14.16
N GLY A 66 -13.16 -19.49 14.20
CA GLY A 66 -14.35 -19.76 13.40
C GLY A 66 -14.09 -20.48 12.07
N PRO A 67 -15.13 -20.74 11.26
CA PRO A 67 -15.07 -21.68 10.12
C PRO A 67 -13.91 -21.49 9.11
N PRO A 68 -13.46 -20.26 8.78
CA PRO A 68 -12.33 -20.09 7.86
C PRO A 68 -11.01 -20.69 8.37
N SER A 69 -10.77 -20.74 9.69
CA SER A 69 -9.56 -21.34 10.26
C SER A 69 -9.50 -22.84 9.97
N ASN A 70 -10.63 -23.53 10.03
CA ASN A 70 -10.70 -24.97 9.80
C ASN A 70 -10.31 -25.33 8.36
N ALA A 71 -10.73 -24.51 7.38
CA ALA A 71 -10.34 -24.70 5.98
C ALA A 71 -8.82 -24.53 5.78
N ILE A 72 -8.21 -23.55 6.44
CA ILE A 72 -6.75 -23.34 6.41
C ILE A 72 -6.02 -24.51 7.08
N PHE A 73 -6.49 -24.93 8.25
CA PHE A 73 -5.92 -26.05 9.01
C PHE A 73 -5.96 -27.38 8.24
N GLN A 74 -7.05 -27.65 7.51
CA GLN A 74 -7.15 -28.86 6.69
C GLN A 74 -6.17 -28.84 5.51
N ARG A 75 -5.97 -27.68 4.89
CA ARG A 75 -5.10 -27.50 3.72
C ARG A 75 -3.61 -27.31 4.05
N CYS A 76 -3.25 -27.18 5.33
CA CYS A 76 -1.87 -26.93 5.70
C CYS A 76 -0.97 -28.14 5.42
N THR A 77 0.32 -27.87 5.22
CA THR A 77 1.34 -28.86 4.86
C THR A 77 1.93 -29.60 6.07
N LEU A 78 1.40 -29.38 7.27
CA LEU A 78 1.84 -30.08 8.48
C LEU A 78 1.53 -31.57 8.38
N THR A 79 2.45 -32.40 8.85
CA THR A 79 2.24 -33.84 9.00
C THR A 79 1.16 -34.15 10.05
N ALA A 80 0.64 -35.38 10.05
CA ALA A 80 -0.37 -35.81 11.01
C ALA A 80 0.10 -35.68 12.47
N GLU A 81 1.39 -35.86 12.74
CA GLU A 81 1.95 -35.70 14.08
C GLU A 81 2.17 -34.24 14.44
N GLU A 82 2.61 -33.39 13.49
CA GLU A 82 2.75 -31.95 13.74
C GLU A 82 1.40 -31.25 13.96
N LYS A 83 0.32 -31.76 13.35
CA LYS A 83 -1.04 -31.27 13.57
C LYS A 83 -1.55 -31.51 15.00
N LYS A 84 -0.89 -32.36 15.80
CA LYS A 84 -1.22 -32.61 17.20
C LYS A 84 -0.43 -31.72 18.17
N THR A 85 0.48 -30.88 17.67
CA THR A 85 1.32 -30.03 18.51
C THR A 85 0.86 -28.58 18.41
N TYR A 86 0.43 -28.00 19.54
CA TYR A 86 -0.12 -26.65 19.59
C TYR A 86 0.86 -25.60 19.04
N GLU A 87 2.14 -25.73 19.38
CA GLU A 87 3.21 -24.83 18.91
C GLU A 87 3.39 -24.87 17.39
N LYS A 88 3.28 -26.06 16.78
CA LYS A 88 3.41 -26.23 15.33
C LYS A 88 2.21 -25.64 14.60
N VAL A 89 1.01 -25.85 15.14
CA VAL A 89 -0.23 -25.32 14.57
C VAL A 89 -0.29 -23.80 14.66
N THR A 90 0.04 -23.23 15.82
CA THR A 90 0.11 -21.76 15.99
C THR A 90 1.18 -21.15 15.09
N LYS A 91 2.36 -21.78 14.95
CA LYS A 91 3.39 -21.34 13.99
C LYS A 91 2.88 -21.39 12.54
N MET A 92 2.18 -22.45 12.14
CA MET A 92 1.59 -22.55 10.81
C MET A 92 0.59 -21.42 10.53
N PHE A 93 -0.29 -21.11 11.48
CA PHE A 93 -1.20 -19.96 11.35
C PHE A 93 -0.44 -18.63 11.33
N SER A 94 0.59 -18.46 12.16
CA SER A 94 1.45 -17.28 12.12
C SER A 94 2.16 -17.12 10.78
N ASP A 95 2.61 -18.21 10.15
CA ASP A 95 3.22 -18.19 8.83
C ASP A 95 2.16 -17.93 7.73
N HIS A 96 0.94 -18.45 7.89
CA HIS A 96 -0.17 -18.23 6.94
C HIS A 96 -0.70 -16.78 6.96
N PHE A 97 -0.91 -16.22 8.16
CA PHE A 97 -1.33 -14.84 8.36
C PHE A 97 -0.16 -13.86 8.39
N ARG A 98 1.07 -14.35 8.20
CA ARG A 98 2.18 -13.48 7.83
C ARG A 98 1.82 -12.88 6.49
N VAL A 99 1.11 -11.76 6.52
CA VAL A 99 1.14 -10.79 5.44
C VAL A 99 2.61 -10.61 5.17
N ALA A 100 3.03 -10.79 3.93
CA ALA A 100 4.34 -10.32 3.51
C ALA A 100 4.34 -8.81 3.76
N ARG A 101 4.67 -8.40 4.98
CA ARG A 101 4.80 -7.00 5.36
C ARG A 101 5.88 -6.49 4.45
N ASN A 102 5.55 -5.53 3.60
CA ASN A 102 6.57 -4.90 2.81
C ASN A 102 7.40 -4.04 3.76
N ILE A 103 8.48 -4.61 4.27
CA ILE A 103 9.34 -3.96 5.27
C ILE A 103 9.91 -2.66 4.69
N VAL A 104 10.17 -2.62 3.37
CA VAL A 104 10.59 -1.39 2.66
C VAL A 104 9.50 -0.32 2.74
N TYR A 105 8.23 -0.71 2.59
CA TYR A 105 7.11 0.21 2.74
C TYR A 105 6.98 0.75 4.17
N GLU A 106 7.00 -0.12 5.17
CA GLU A 106 6.86 0.28 6.58
C GLU A 106 8.02 1.16 7.05
N LEU A 107 9.23 0.85 6.62
CA LEU A 107 10.42 1.63 6.93
C LEU A 107 10.44 2.96 6.16
N ALA A 108 9.98 2.99 4.90
CA ALA A 108 9.82 4.24 4.16
C ALA A 108 8.75 5.16 4.78
N ARG A 109 7.70 4.59 5.39
CA ARG A 109 6.73 5.35 6.21
C ARG A 109 7.38 5.89 7.48
N LEU A 110 8.19 5.08 8.16
CA LEU A 110 8.96 5.54 9.33
C LEU A 110 9.85 6.73 8.97
N HIS A 111 10.61 6.65 7.87
CA HIS A 111 11.47 7.75 7.40
C HIS A 111 10.71 9.03 7.02
N ARG A 112 9.42 8.92 6.67
CA ARG A 112 8.55 10.07 6.39
C ARG A 112 7.84 10.62 7.63
N THR A 113 7.97 9.95 8.78
CA THR A 113 7.36 10.39 10.03
C THR A 113 8.15 11.58 10.55
N VAL A 114 7.53 12.76 10.50
CA VAL A 114 8.12 14.04 10.92
C VAL A 114 7.17 14.72 11.91
N GLN A 115 7.72 15.35 12.94
CA GLN A 115 6.92 16.14 13.87
C GLN A 115 6.29 17.31 13.13
N ARG A 116 4.97 17.46 13.25
CA ARG A 116 4.24 18.57 12.62
C ARG A 116 4.38 19.84 13.45
N GLU A 117 4.23 20.98 12.80
CA GLU A 117 4.17 22.26 13.50
C GLU A 117 3.00 22.27 14.49
N GLY A 118 3.30 22.56 15.77
CA GLY A 118 2.31 22.54 16.86
C GLY A 118 1.96 21.17 17.43
N GLU A 119 2.55 20.06 16.93
CA GLU A 119 2.33 18.73 17.50
C GLU A 119 3.10 18.54 18.82
N PRO A 120 2.46 18.05 19.89
CA PRO A 120 3.16 17.67 21.12
C PRO A 120 4.24 16.61 20.86
N VAL A 121 5.41 16.78 21.45
CA VAL A 121 6.56 15.86 21.25
C VAL A 121 6.20 14.41 21.60
N ASP A 122 5.42 14.19 22.66
CA ASP A 122 5.00 12.84 23.06
C ASP A 122 4.12 12.14 22.01
N SER A 123 3.28 12.90 21.29
CA SER A 123 2.48 12.36 20.18
C SER A 123 3.39 11.85 19.07
N PHE A 124 4.39 12.65 18.69
CA PHE A 124 5.36 12.27 17.68
C PHE A 124 6.19 11.05 18.12
N ILE A 125 6.67 11.01 19.37
CA ILE A 125 7.41 9.86 19.92
C ILE A 125 6.57 8.58 19.83
N ASN A 126 5.31 8.63 20.25
CA ASN A 126 4.42 7.47 20.21
C ASN A 126 4.15 7.02 18.77
N ALA A 127 3.97 7.95 17.83
CA ALA A 127 3.78 7.64 16.42
C ALA A 127 5.02 6.94 15.81
N VAL A 128 6.23 7.40 16.17
CA VAL A 128 7.49 6.77 15.75
C VAL A 128 7.62 5.36 16.31
N PHE A 129 7.36 5.15 17.61
CA PHE A 129 7.41 3.81 18.21
C PHE A 129 6.40 2.85 17.58
N ALA A 130 5.14 3.26 17.43
CA ALA A 130 4.11 2.43 16.81
C ALA A 130 4.45 2.07 15.35
N GLN A 131 5.08 2.98 14.60
CA GLN A 131 5.51 2.69 13.23
C GLN A 131 6.73 1.76 13.19
N ALA A 132 7.65 1.88 14.14
CA ALA A 132 8.84 1.02 14.25
C ALA A 132 8.47 -0.44 14.58
N GLU A 133 7.44 -0.68 15.38
CA GLU A 133 6.92 -2.04 15.69
C GLU A 133 6.46 -2.82 14.43
N ASN A 134 6.10 -2.11 13.36
CA ASN A 134 5.72 -2.72 12.08
C ASN A 134 6.93 -3.12 11.23
N CYS A 135 8.13 -2.63 11.56
CA CYS A 135 9.36 -2.92 10.84
C CYS A 135 10.02 -4.18 11.41
N ASP A 136 9.73 -5.33 10.81
CA ASP A 136 10.32 -6.63 11.20
C ASP A 136 11.78 -6.74 10.74
N LEU A 137 12.69 -6.12 11.50
CA LEU A 137 14.12 -6.06 11.17
C LEU A 137 14.90 -7.31 11.57
N ASP A 138 14.30 -8.21 12.35
CA ASP A 138 14.99 -9.40 12.89
C ASP A 138 15.03 -10.56 11.88
N ASN A 139 14.09 -10.60 10.93
CA ASN A 139 13.95 -11.70 9.96
C ASN A 139 14.13 -11.23 8.50
N LEU A 140 15.21 -10.50 8.23
CA LEU A 140 15.47 -9.94 6.91
C LEU A 140 16.11 -10.95 5.96
N LYS A 141 15.60 -11.00 4.72
CA LYS A 141 16.22 -11.73 3.60
C LYS A 141 17.36 -10.95 2.93
N MET A 142 17.46 -9.66 3.20
CA MET A 142 18.46 -8.74 2.63
C MET A 142 19.29 -8.09 3.74
N SER A 143 20.41 -7.48 3.36
CA SER A 143 21.23 -6.71 4.29
C SER A 143 20.44 -5.52 4.85
N ILE A 144 20.58 -5.25 6.16
CA ILE A 144 20.01 -4.06 6.82
C ILE A 144 20.46 -2.78 6.10
N LYS A 145 21.71 -2.73 5.63
CA LYS A 145 22.25 -1.59 4.90
C LYS A 145 21.48 -1.33 3.60
N ASP A 146 21.17 -2.39 2.86
CA ASP A 146 20.46 -2.27 1.58
C ASP A 146 19.01 -1.86 1.80
N LEU A 147 18.36 -2.45 2.81
CA LEU A 147 17.01 -2.09 3.23
C LEU A 147 16.90 -0.60 3.62
N LEU A 148 17.81 -0.10 4.47
CA LEU A 148 17.84 1.30 4.89
C LEU A 148 18.06 2.24 3.70
N THR A 149 19.02 1.91 2.83
CA THR A 149 19.34 2.70 1.63
C THR A 149 18.15 2.74 0.68
N GLN A 150 17.55 1.59 0.41
CA GLN A 150 16.39 1.45 -0.46
C GLN A 150 15.19 2.24 0.06
N SER A 151 14.86 2.07 1.35
CA SER A 151 13.73 2.76 1.98
C SER A 151 13.95 4.26 2.02
N GLN A 152 15.19 4.73 2.22
CA GLN A 152 15.52 6.15 2.17
C GLN A 152 15.38 6.73 0.76
N LEU A 153 15.85 6.04 -0.27
CA LEU A 153 15.68 6.46 -1.66
C LEU A 153 14.19 6.61 -2.01
N ILE A 154 13.37 5.62 -1.67
CA ILE A 154 11.94 5.63 -1.91
C ILE A 154 11.23 6.71 -1.06
N ALA A 155 11.60 6.86 0.21
CA ALA A 155 11.00 7.85 1.10
C ALA A 155 11.27 9.28 0.63
N GLY A 156 12.53 9.55 0.26
CA GLY A 156 13.06 10.87 -0.08
C GLY A 156 12.82 11.34 -1.51
N MET A 157 12.47 10.45 -2.45
CA MET A 157 12.26 10.86 -3.84
C MET A 157 11.04 11.76 -4.06
N ALA A 158 11.14 12.70 -5.00
CA ALA A 158 10.08 13.65 -5.32
C ALA A 158 8.89 13.01 -6.06
N ASN A 159 9.15 12.09 -6.99
CA ASN A 159 8.10 11.42 -7.75
C ASN A 159 7.32 10.42 -6.87
N ARG A 160 6.17 10.86 -6.37
CA ARG A 160 5.33 10.05 -5.47
C ARG A 160 4.63 8.88 -6.16
N LYS A 161 4.37 8.97 -7.47
CA LYS A 161 3.76 7.88 -8.24
C LYS A 161 4.72 6.70 -8.34
N LEU A 162 5.96 6.97 -8.77
CA LEU A 162 7.00 5.95 -8.82
C LEU A 162 7.31 5.40 -7.43
N ALA A 163 7.34 6.25 -6.39
CA ALA A 163 7.53 5.78 -5.02
C ALA A 163 6.45 4.76 -4.60
N ALA A 164 5.19 4.99 -4.96
CA ALA A 164 4.10 4.04 -4.68
C ALA A 164 4.29 2.73 -5.47
N GLU A 165 4.64 2.80 -6.76
CA GLU A 165 4.91 1.61 -7.58
C GLU A 165 6.07 0.76 -7.04
N LEU A 166 7.17 1.40 -6.61
CA LEU A 166 8.31 0.72 -5.99
C LEU A 166 7.91 0.03 -4.66
N GLN A 167 6.98 0.62 -3.91
CA GLN A 167 6.47 0.06 -2.65
C GLN A 167 5.46 -1.08 -2.84
N MET A 168 4.92 -1.29 -4.03
CA MET A 168 4.03 -2.41 -4.30
C MET A 168 4.77 -3.72 -4.56
N ASP A 169 6.08 -3.66 -4.84
CA ASP A 169 6.91 -4.82 -5.11
C ASP A 169 7.78 -5.15 -3.88
N PRO A 170 7.42 -6.17 -3.08
CA PRO A 170 8.21 -6.57 -1.91
C PRO A 170 9.52 -7.29 -2.27
N SER A 171 9.75 -7.61 -3.54
CA SER A 171 10.94 -8.33 -4.02
C SER A 171 11.98 -7.45 -4.69
N ILE A 172 11.69 -6.15 -4.83
CA ILE A 172 12.56 -5.22 -5.53
C ILE A 172 13.91 -5.08 -4.80
N THR A 173 15.01 -5.15 -5.56
CA THR A 173 16.36 -4.98 -5.00
C THR A 173 16.80 -3.52 -5.01
N LEU A 174 17.85 -3.20 -4.25
CA LEU A 174 18.43 -1.86 -4.24
C LEU A 174 18.89 -1.42 -5.65
N GLU A 175 19.54 -2.32 -6.40
CA GLU A 175 20.00 -2.04 -7.76
C GLU A 175 18.83 -1.68 -8.69
N GLN A 176 17.73 -2.43 -8.58
CA GLN A 176 16.52 -2.16 -9.37
C GLN A 176 15.89 -0.80 -9.01
N VAL A 177 15.86 -0.45 -7.73
CA VAL A 177 15.41 0.89 -7.29
C VAL A 177 16.28 1.98 -7.90
N VAL A 178 17.61 1.87 -7.79
CA VAL A 178 18.54 2.85 -8.36
C VAL A 178 18.35 2.97 -9.89
N GLN A 179 18.18 1.85 -10.60
CA GLN A 179 17.92 1.86 -12.03
C GLN A 179 16.60 2.57 -12.37
N ARG A 180 15.50 2.25 -11.67
CA ARG A 180 14.20 2.90 -11.92
C ARG A 180 14.24 4.40 -11.65
N LEU A 181 14.91 4.85 -10.60
CA LEU A 181 15.08 6.27 -10.30
C LEU A 181 15.81 7.02 -11.42
N ARG A 182 16.89 6.45 -11.95
CA ARG A 182 17.63 7.05 -13.08
C ARG A 182 16.82 7.08 -14.37
N LEU A 183 16.05 6.02 -14.62
CA LEU A 183 15.17 5.94 -15.79
C LEU A 183 14.05 6.98 -15.71
N ASP A 184 13.47 7.20 -14.54
CA ASP A 184 12.44 8.22 -14.30
C ASP A 184 12.94 9.63 -14.64
N GLU A 185 14.16 9.96 -14.20
CA GLU A 185 14.79 11.25 -14.51
C GLU A 185 15.04 11.42 -16.01
N ASN A 186 15.52 10.37 -16.69
CA ASN A 186 15.76 10.41 -18.13
C ASN A 186 14.44 10.55 -18.92
N ILE A 187 13.39 9.81 -18.54
CA ILE A 187 12.06 9.90 -19.16
C ILE A 187 11.48 11.29 -18.94
N ALA A 188 11.56 11.85 -17.73
CA ALA A 188 11.08 13.19 -17.43
C ALA A 188 11.77 14.25 -18.31
N SER A 189 13.09 14.13 -18.48
CA SER A 189 13.88 15.00 -19.38
C SER A 189 13.46 14.86 -20.84
N GLN A 190 13.31 13.64 -21.35
CA GLN A 190 12.87 13.39 -22.72
C GLN A 190 11.44 13.87 -22.98
N GLN A 191 10.53 13.67 -22.03
CA GLN A 191 9.15 14.16 -22.13
C GLN A 191 9.08 15.70 -22.14
N ALA A 192 9.92 16.37 -21.34
CA ALA A 192 10.02 17.83 -21.37
C ALA A 192 10.47 18.32 -22.76
N MET A 193 11.47 17.69 -23.37
CA MET A 193 11.91 18.03 -24.73
C MET A 193 10.82 17.82 -25.79
N ILE A 194 10.04 16.73 -25.69
CA ILE A 194 8.92 16.47 -26.62
C ILE A 194 7.81 17.50 -26.42
N HIS A 195 7.50 17.88 -25.18
CA HIS A 195 6.50 18.89 -24.87
C HIS A 195 6.93 20.28 -25.36
N GLU A 196 8.19 20.66 -25.18
CA GLU A 196 8.74 21.90 -25.72
C GLU A 196 8.77 21.91 -27.26
N ALA A 197 9.16 20.79 -27.89
CA ALA A 197 9.16 20.67 -29.35
C ALA A 197 7.75 20.74 -29.94
N SER A 198 6.75 20.14 -29.27
CA SER A 198 5.34 20.24 -29.69
C SER A 198 4.76 21.64 -29.48
N HIS A 199 5.07 22.32 -28.36
CA HIS A 199 4.70 23.73 -28.19
C HIS A 199 5.40 24.68 -29.17
N ALA A 200 6.66 24.42 -29.52
CA ALA A 200 7.40 25.20 -30.51
C ALA A 200 6.86 24.98 -31.93
N ALA A 201 6.44 23.76 -32.27
CA ALA A 201 5.77 23.47 -33.54
C ALA A 201 4.40 24.14 -33.64
N ASP A 202 3.62 24.15 -32.55
CA ASP A 202 2.29 24.78 -32.51
C ASP A 202 2.37 26.32 -32.45
N ALA A 203 3.46 26.88 -31.92
CA ALA A 203 3.76 28.32 -31.98
C ALA A 203 4.31 28.76 -33.35
N GLY A 204 4.95 27.84 -34.10
CA GLY A 204 5.49 28.09 -35.44
C GLY A 204 4.43 28.19 -36.54
N ASP A 205 3.21 27.72 -36.29
CA ASP A 205 2.12 27.69 -37.29
C ASP A 205 1.16 28.90 -37.21
N LYS A 206 1.43 29.86 -36.31
CA LYS A 206 0.79 31.19 -36.32
C LYS A 206 1.69 32.22 -37.01
N VAL A 207 1.96 32.00 -38.30
CA VAL A 207 2.41 33.11 -39.16
C VAL A 207 1.20 33.99 -39.43
N ASP A 208 1.01 35.03 -38.62
CA ASP A 208 0.02 36.06 -38.86
C ASP A 208 0.25 36.68 -40.25
N PHE A 209 -0.65 36.37 -41.19
CA PHE A 209 -0.69 36.91 -42.55
C PHE A 209 -0.76 38.46 -42.58
N ALA A 210 -0.92 39.10 -41.42
CA ALA A 210 -0.97 40.54 -41.24
C ALA A 210 0.41 41.23 -41.20
N VAL A 211 1.53 40.53 -41.02
CA VAL A 211 2.86 41.17 -40.86
C VAL A 211 3.52 41.55 -42.20
N ILE A 212 3.10 40.98 -43.33
CA ILE A 212 3.68 41.29 -44.66
C ILE A 212 3.28 42.70 -45.18
N LEU A 213 2.37 43.42 -44.52
CA LEU A 213 1.88 44.73 -45.00
C LEU A 213 2.52 45.98 -44.37
N LYS A 214 3.55 45.85 -43.52
CA LYS A 214 4.20 47.04 -42.90
C LYS A 214 5.30 47.70 -43.72
N GLY A 215 5.64 47.19 -44.91
CA GLY A 215 6.72 47.72 -45.75
C GLY A 215 6.31 48.38 -47.07
N ALA A 216 5.01 48.44 -47.40
CA ALA A 216 4.57 48.99 -48.68
C ALA A 216 4.43 50.52 -48.61
N PRO A 217 5.02 51.30 -49.54
CA PRO A 217 4.82 52.74 -49.60
C PRO A 217 3.34 53.07 -49.83
N ALA A 218 2.90 54.19 -49.24
CA ALA A 218 1.51 54.65 -49.26
C ALA A 218 0.92 54.68 -50.68
N PRO A 219 -0.35 54.30 -50.88
CA PRO A 219 -0.97 54.31 -52.20
C PRO A 219 -1.10 55.75 -52.73
N PRO A 220 -0.87 56.00 -54.03
CA PRO A 220 -1.23 57.25 -54.66
C PRO A 220 -2.75 57.44 -54.66
N CYS A 221 -3.24 58.68 -54.54
CA CYS A 221 -4.67 58.98 -54.40
C CYS A 221 -5.52 58.37 -55.53
N GLY A 222 -6.49 57.50 -55.18
CA GLY A 222 -7.39 56.81 -56.11
C GLY A 222 -7.77 55.39 -55.63
N PRO A 223 -8.70 54.68 -56.27
CA PRO A 223 -9.05 53.32 -55.88
C PRO A 223 -8.03 52.31 -56.43
N TRP A 224 -7.13 51.80 -55.58
CA TRP A 224 -6.10 50.80 -55.93
C TRP A 224 -6.33 49.45 -55.22
N LYS A 225 -5.75 48.37 -55.76
CA LYS A 225 -5.66 47.05 -55.11
C LYS A 225 -4.23 46.52 -55.14
N ILE A 226 -3.88 45.65 -54.19
CA ILE A 226 -2.57 44.99 -54.13
C ILE A 226 -2.68 43.61 -54.79
N SER A 227 -1.81 43.31 -55.75
CA SER A 227 -1.64 41.97 -56.33
C SER A 227 -0.15 41.68 -56.50
N GLY A 228 0.35 40.57 -55.95
CA GLY A 228 1.77 40.21 -56.05
C GLY A 228 2.73 41.26 -55.45
N GLY A 229 2.30 42.00 -54.43
CA GLY A 229 3.11 43.02 -53.75
C GLY A 229 3.23 44.37 -54.47
N ARG A 230 2.48 44.64 -55.55
CA ARG A 230 2.46 45.93 -56.26
C ARG A 230 1.04 46.52 -56.35
N TRP A 231 0.93 47.85 -56.25
CA TRP A 231 -0.34 48.58 -56.45
C TRP A 231 -0.79 48.52 -57.92
N LYS A 232 -2.07 48.16 -58.15
CA LYS A 232 -2.74 48.21 -59.46
C LYS A 232 -4.05 48.99 -59.38
N PRO A 233 -4.44 49.76 -60.43
CA PRO A 233 -5.69 50.52 -60.40
C PRO A 233 -6.87 49.56 -60.40
N LYS A 234 -7.92 49.88 -59.63
CA LYS A 234 -9.19 49.15 -59.73
C LYS A 234 -9.96 49.67 -60.95
N GLY A 235 -9.86 48.94 -62.06
CA GLY A 235 -10.74 49.14 -63.23
C GLY A 235 -10.01 49.43 -64.53
N GLN A 236 -9.42 48.39 -65.13
CA GLN A 236 -9.41 48.11 -66.56
C GLN A 236 -9.03 46.65 -66.77
#